data_AF-A0A5E4NI26-F1
#
_entry.id   AF-A0A5E4NI26-F1
#
_cell.length_a   1.000
_cell.length_b   1.000
_cell.length_c   1.000
_cell.angle_alpha   90.00
_cell.angle_beta   90.00
_cell.angle_gamma   90.00
#
_symmetry.space_group_name_H-M   'P 1'
#
loop_
_entity.id
_entity.type
_entity.pdbx_description
1 polymer ?
#
loop_
_entity_poly.entity_id
_entity_poly.type
_entity_poly.pdbx_seq_one_letter_code
_entity_poly.pdbx_strand_id
1 'polypeptide(L)'
;MADMNAAKKFIYIAPSPPVELIDSTSFTIDFAGRKFLYVGLDPVQHHAIIILIITLARHILITTEFLQSIYHMIGDLLSYLLDAPTYKRKIFLCTDTTTLSSMVFKDENVLILESKTQDGCRIILNHRNLMRLINLEQSIH
;
A
#
# COMPACT_ATOMS: atom_id res chain seq x y z
N MET A 1 -2.37 29.15 39.51
CA MET A 1 -1.82 29.05 38.15
C MET A 1 -1.88 27.57 37.79
N ALA A 2 -2.87 27.15 36.98
CA ALA A 2 -3.07 25.75 36.61
C ALA A 2 -2.54 25.52 35.19
N ASP A 3 -1.69 24.51 35.04
CA ASP A 3 -1.10 24.08 33.77
C ASP A 3 -2.18 23.60 32.78
N MET A 4 -2.48 24.44 31.80
CA MET A 4 -3.28 24.09 30.62
C MET A 4 -2.33 23.73 29.47
N ASN A 5 -1.81 22.50 29.47
CA ASN A 5 -1.23 21.90 28.26
C ASN A 5 -1.21 20.36 28.34
N ALA A 6 -2.38 19.76 28.58
CA ALA A 6 -2.58 18.35 28.26
C ALA A 6 -2.65 18.22 26.73
N ALA A 7 -1.52 17.86 26.10
CA ALA A 7 -1.49 17.53 24.68
C ALA A 7 -2.55 16.45 24.39
N LYS A 8 -3.61 16.81 23.65
CA LYS A 8 -4.61 15.84 23.21
C LYS A 8 -3.91 14.81 22.34
N LYS A 9 -3.68 13.63 22.89
CA LYS A 9 -3.11 12.49 22.18
C LYS A 9 -4.15 12.02 21.16
N PHE A 10 -3.99 12.43 19.90
CA PHE A 10 -4.83 11.94 18.82
C PHE A 10 -4.57 10.44 18.64
N ILE A 11 -5.54 9.62 19.04
CA ILE A 11 -5.52 8.18 18.80
C ILE A 11 -6.13 7.94 17.43
N TYR A 12 -5.36 7.32 16.53
CA TYR A 12 -5.85 7.00 15.20
C TYR A 12 -6.62 5.68 15.23
N ILE A 13 -7.85 5.70 14.75
CA ILE A 13 -8.74 4.54 14.71
C ILE A 13 -8.76 4.04 13.27
N ALA A 14 -8.56 2.74 13.08
CA ALA A 14 -8.64 2.13 11.76
C ALA A 14 -10.08 2.21 11.21
N PRO A 15 -10.29 2.72 9.98
CA PRO A 15 -11.59 2.74 9.35
C PRO A 15 -12.02 1.30 9.10
N SER A 16 -13.32 1.04 9.23
CA SER A 16 -13.87 -0.25 8.83
C SER A 16 -13.48 -0.54 7.37
N PRO A 17 -12.98 -1.74 7.07
CA PRO A 17 -12.56 -2.08 5.72
C PRO A 17 -13.77 -2.03 4.78
N PRO A 18 -13.64 -1.44 3.58
CA PRO A 18 -14.73 -1.36 2.61
C PRO A 18 -15.09 -2.72 2.00
N VAL A 19 -14.24 -3.73 2.19
CA VAL A 19 -14.45 -5.11 1.76
C VAL A 19 -14.39 -6.00 3.00
N GLU A 20 -15.37 -6.88 3.15
CA GLU A 20 -15.41 -7.84 4.24
C GLU A 20 -14.46 -9.00 3.94
N LEU A 21 -13.46 -9.19 4.80
CA LEU A 21 -12.47 -10.26 4.71
C LEU A 21 -12.74 -11.31 5.80
N ILE A 22 -12.62 -12.59 5.48
CA ILE A 22 -12.73 -13.68 6.46
C ILE A 22 -11.40 -13.80 7.23
N ASP A 23 -11.48 -14.08 8.54
CA ASP A 23 -10.34 -14.29 9.45
C ASP A 23 -9.25 -13.22 9.33
N SER A 24 -9.66 -11.96 9.28
CA SER A 24 -8.75 -10.85 9.00
C SER A 24 -7.99 -10.36 10.23
N THR A 25 -6.72 -9.99 10.01
CA THR A 25 -5.90 -9.24 10.97
C THR A 25 -5.64 -7.84 10.43
N SER A 26 -5.92 -6.82 11.25
CA SER A 26 -5.66 -5.42 10.91
C SER A 26 -4.48 -4.88 11.69
N PHE A 27 -3.56 -4.19 11.01
CA PHE A 27 -2.51 -3.43 11.67
C PHE A 27 -2.29 -2.09 10.96
N THR A 28 -1.92 -1.09 11.75
CA THR A 28 -1.63 0.23 11.22
C THR A 28 -0.14 0.33 10.95
N ILE A 29 0.22 0.54 9.69
CA ILE A 29 1.56 1.00 9.36
C ILE A 29 1.50 2.52 9.24
N ASP A 30 2.37 3.22 9.97
CA ASP A 30 2.55 4.66 9.76
C ASP A 30 3.33 4.91 8.45
N PHE A 31 2.60 4.84 7.34
CA PHE A 31 2.94 5.51 6.11
C PHE A 31 2.83 7.01 6.38
N ALA A 32 3.75 7.85 5.88
CA ALA A 32 3.74 9.31 6.10
C ALA A 32 2.42 10.05 5.71
N GLY A 33 1.40 9.33 5.23
CA GLY A 33 0.03 9.80 5.00
C GLY A 33 -1.08 8.87 5.50
N ARG A 34 -0.86 8.10 6.59
CA ARG A 34 -1.87 7.26 7.27
C ARG A 34 -2.57 6.25 6.35
N LYS A 35 -1.91 5.11 6.10
CA LYS A 35 -2.51 3.98 5.37
C LYS A 35 -2.72 2.80 6.32
N PHE A 36 -3.83 2.09 6.20
CA PHE A 36 -4.12 0.89 6.97
C PHE A 36 -3.98 -0.34 6.11
N LEU A 37 -3.52 -1.44 6.72
CA LEU A 37 -3.45 -2.72 6.05
C LEU A 37 -4.33 -3.72 6.79
N TYR A 38 -5.17 -4.38 6.00
CA TYR A 38 -5.97 -5.52 6.41
C TYR A 38 -5.48 -6.72 5.61
N VAL A 39 -5.11 -7.79 6.31
CA VAL A 39 -4.74 -9.06 5.69
C VAL A 39 -5.81 -10.06 6.09
N GLY A 40 -6.42 -10.72 5.12
CA GLY A 40 -7.49 -11.69 5.36
C GLY A 40 -7.80 -12.51 4.13
N LEU A 41 -8.78 -13.41 4.25
CA LEU A 41 -9.18 -14.32 3.18
C LEU A 41 -10.32 -13.70 2.36
N ASP A 42 -10.20 -13.77 1.03
CA ASP A 42 -11.26 -13.31 0.12
C ASP A 42 -12.38 -14.37 0.01
N PRO A 43 -13.62 -14.07 0.43
CA PRO A 43 -14.74 -15.02 0.30
C PRO A 43 -15.12 -15.32 -1.16
N VAL A 44 -14.79 -14.43 -2.10
CA VAL A 44 -15.15 -14.54 -3.52
C VAL A 44 -14.07 -15.29 -4.31
N GLN A 45 -12.81 -15.15 -3.92
CA GLN A 45 -11.66 -15.80 -4.59
C GLN A 45 -11.17 -17.05 -3.85
N HIS A 46 -12.08 -17.97 -3.50
CA HIS A 46 -11.73 -19.26 -2.89
C HIS A 46 -10.83 -19.15 -1.64
N HIS A 47 -10.98 -18.10 -0.83
CA HIS A 47 -10.17 -17.84 0.36
C HIS A 47 -8.68 -17.55 0.06
N ALA A 48 -8.38 -16.94 -1.09
CA ALA A 48 -7.04 -16.40 -1.32
C ALA A 48 -6.68 -15.36 -0.24
N ILE A 49 -5.42 -15.36 0.22
CA ILE A 49 -4.92 -14.34 1.14
C ILE A 49 -4.78 -13.04 0.36
N ILE A 50 -5.49 -12.02 0.81
CA ILE A 50 -5.52 -10.70 0.18
C ILE A 50 -5.13 -9.61 1.17
N ILE A 51 -4.48 -8.58 0.63
CA ILE A 51 -3.97 -7.45 1.38
C ILE A 51 -4.71 -6.22 0.90
N LEU A 52 -5.56 -5.68 1.77
CA LEU A 52 -6.34 -4.48 1.53
C LEU A 52 -5.61 -3.28 2.16
N ILE A 53 -5.11 -2.40 1.30
CA ILE A 53 -4.44 -1.16 1.70
C ILE A 53 -5.45 -0.03 1.61
N ILE A 54 -5.80 0.58 2.75
CA ILE A 54 -6.77 1.68 2.85
C ILE A 54 -6.03 2.99 3.08
N THR A 55 -6.42 4.02 2.37
CA THR A 55 -6.03 5.42 2.59
C THR A 55 -7.27 6.24 2.94
N LEU A 56 -7.11 7.51 3.31
CA LEU A 56 -8.23 8.39 3.68
C LEU A 56 -9.35 8.49 2.62
N ALA A 57 -9.05 8.23 1.34
CA ALA A 57 -10.03 8.39 0.25
C ALA A 57 -10.15 7.18 -0.68
N ARG A 58 -9.23 6.20 -0.60
CA ARG A 58 -9.08 5.14 -1.60
C ARG A 58 -8.62 3.84 -0.95
N HIS A 59 -8.94 2.70 -1.52
CA HIS A 59 -8.50 1.39 -1.04
C HIS A 59 -8.09 0.48 -2.19
N ILE A 60 -6.97 -0.22 -2.10
CA ILE A 60 -6.58 -1.20 -3.12
C ILE A 60 -6.43 -2.57 -2.48
N LEU A 61 -6.85 -3.59 -3.22
CA LEU A 61 -6.65 -4.98 -2.87
C LEU A 61 -5.53 -5.52 -3.75
N ILE A 62 -4.52 -6.12 -3.14
CA ILE A 62 -3.47 -6.87 -3.82
C ILE A 62 -3.45 -8.30 -3.30
N THR A 63 -3.10 -9.26 -4.16
CA THR A 63 -2.93 -10.65 -3.74
C THR A 63 -1.52 -10.87 -3.18
N THR A 64 -1.32 -11.97 -2.47
CA THR A 64 0.01 -12.38 -1.98
C THR A 64 0.99 -12.64 -3.12
N GLU A 65 0.55 -13.18 -4.26
CA GLU A 65 1.42 -13.42 -5.44
C GLU A 65 1.87 -12.10 -6.06
N PHE A 66 0.98 -11.10 -6.09
CA PHE A 66 1.36 -9.76 -6.53
C PHE A 66 2.38 -9.15 -5.58
N LEU A 67 2.18 -9.26 -4.26
CA LEU A 67 3.12 -8.79 -3.26
C LEU A 67 4.49 -9.48 -3.38
N GLN A 68 4.49 -10.81 -3.56
CA GLN A 68 5.69 -11.59 -3.78
C GLN A 68 6.41 -11.14 -5.06
N SER A 69 5.69 -10.82 -6.13
CA SER A 69 6.28 -10.27 -7.35
C SER A 69 6.96 -8.92 -7.11
N ILE A 70 6.40 -8.06 -6.25
CA ILE A 70 7.04 -6.81 -5.82
C ILE A 70 8.34 -7.10 -5.09
N TYR A 71 8.34 -8.07 -4.17
CA TYR A 71 9.53 -8.47 -3.41
C TYR A 71 10.67 -8.91 -4.33
N HIS A 72 10.39 -9.74 -5.33
CA HIS A 72 11.39 -10.24 -6.27
C HIS A 72 12.07 -9.14 -7.09
N MET A 73 11.43 -7.99 -7.30
CA MET A 73 12.02 -6.87 -8.05
C MET A 73 12.44 -5.69 -7.17
N ILE A 74 12.56 -5.89 -5.84
CA ILE A 74 12.85 -4.79 -4.91
C ILE A 74 14.08 -3.98 -5.33
N GLY A 75 15.12 -4.63 -5.87
CA GLY A 75 16.33 -3.95 -6.36
C GLY A 75 16.03 -2.94 -7.47
N ASP A 76 15.26 -3.33 -8.49
CA ASP A 76 14.89 -2.46 -9.61
C ASP A 76 13.96 -1.32 -9.16
N LEU A 77 13.05 -1.62 -8.24
CA LEU A 77 12.12 -0.64 -7.69
C LEU A 77 12.84 0.40 -6.84
N LEU A 78 13.77 -0.02 -5.97
CA LEU A 78 14.58 0.88 -5.16
C LEU A 78 15.52 1.72 -6.04
N SER A 79 16.14 1.11 -7.05
CA SER A 79 16.98 1.82 -8.02
C SER A 79 16.20 2.97 -8.67
N TYR A 80 15.00 2.69 -9.19
CA TYR A 80 14.14 3.72 -9.77
C TYR A 80 13.77 4.84 -8.78
N LEU A 81 13.44 4.49 -7.53
CA LEU A 81 13.06 5.47 -6.51
C LEU A 81 14.22 6.40 -6.11
N LEU A 82 15.46 5.93 -6.23
CA LEU A 82 16.68 6.66 -5.88
C LEU A 82 17.30 7.42 -7.07
N ASP A 83 16.94 7.04 -8.29
CA ASP A 83 17.40 7.70 -9.51
C ASP A 83 16.83 9.12 -9.68
N ALA A 84 17.44 9.89 -10.58
CA ALA A 84 16.93 11.19 -10.98
C ALA A 84 15.48 11.08 -11.51
N PRO A 85 14.59 12.05 -11.19
CA PRO A 85 13.20 12.02 -11.61
C PRO A 85 13.04 11.86 -13.13
N THR A 86 12.39 10.78 -13.54
CA THR A 86 12.15 10.49 -14.96
C THR A 86 10.65 10.54 -15.24
N TYR A 87 10.22 11.51 -16.05
CA TYR A 87 8.79 11.71 -16.38
C TYR A 87 8.20 10.63 -17.30
N LYS A 88 9.02 9.70 -17.80
CA LYS A 88 8.55 8.55 -18.56
C LYS A 88 7.96 7.50 -17.62
N ARG A 89 6.64 7.27 -17.74
CA ARG A 89 5.95 6.19 -17.03
C ARG A 89 6.53 4.84 -17.44
N LYS A 90 6.96 4.05 -16.45
CA LYS A 90 7.38 2.66 -16.56
C LYS A 90 6.35 1.79 -15.86
N ILE A 91 5.95 0.69 -16.49
CA ILE A 91 5.11 -0.33 -15.86
C ILE A 91 6.05 -1.44 -15.41
N PHE A 92 6.00 -1.79 -14.12
CA PHE A 92 6.83 -2.85 -13.53
C PHE A 92 6.06 -4.17 -13.45
N LEU A 93 4.79 -4.10 -13.01
CA LEU A 93 3.89 -5.24 -12.94
C LEU A 93 2.51 -4.85 -13.44
N CYS A 94 1.85 -5.80 -14.07
CA CYS A 94 0.50 -5.63 -14.59
C CYS A 94 -0.20 -6.99 -14.56
N THR A 95 -1.26 -7.10 -13.77
CA THR A 95 -2.19 -8.22 -13.80
C THR A 95 -3.54 -7.76 -14.35
N ASP A 96 -4.54 -8.63 -14.34
CA ASP A 96 -5.90 -8.28 -14.75
C ASP A 96 -6.55 -7.28 -13.78
N THR A 97 -6.17 -7.31 -12.49
CA THR A 97 -6.80 -6.51 -11.44
C THR A 97 -5.95 -5.33 -10.96
N THR A 98 -4.63 -5.41 -11.07
CA THR A 98 -3.71 -4.45 -10.43
C THR A 98 -2.52 -4.11 -11.32
N THR A 99 -2.06 -2.86 -11.25
CA THR A 99 -0.84 -2.39 -11.92
C THR A 99 0.10 -1.74 -10.92
N LEU A 100 1.40 -2.05 -11.02
CA LEU A 100 2.48 -1.30 -10.39
C LEU A 100 3.24 -0.52 -11.47
N SER A 101 3.23 0.80 -11.38
CA SER A 101 3.90 1.68 -12.34
C SER A 101 4.67 2.80 -11.65
N SER A 102 5.48 3.53 -12.39
CA SER A 102 6.17 4.73 -11.91
C SER A 102 5.42 6.02 -12.16
N MET A 103 5.69 7.03 -11.34
CA MET A 103 5.27 8.41 -11.55
C MET A 103 6.26 9.36 -10.87
N VAL A 104 6.38 10.59 -11.36
CA VAL A 104 7.02 11.68 -10.62
C VAL A 104 5.95 12.45 -9.84
N PHE A 105 6.14 12.61 -8.53
CA PHE A 105 5.25 13.36 -7.66
C PHE A 105 6.06 14.27 -6.76
N LYS A 106 5.81 15.59 -6.82
CA LYS A 106 6.57 16.61 -6.07
C LYS A 106 8.08 16.48 -6.25
N ASP A 107 8.52 16.34 -7.51
CA ASP A 107 9.92 16.20 -7.90
C ASP A 107 10.64 14.95 -7.35
N GLU A 108 9.88 13.96 -6.85
CA GLU A 108 10.39 12.66 -6.42
C GLU A 108 9.84 11.53 -7.31
N ASN A 109 10.68 10.54 -7.60
CA ASN A 109 10.22 9.28 -8.17
C ASN A 109 9.39 8.53 -7.13
N VAL A 110 8.18 8.12 -7.53
CA VAL A 110 7.27 7.32 -6.70
C VAL A 110 6.71 6.15 -7.51
N LEU A 111 6.28 5.11 -6.81
CA LEU A 111 5.53 4.02 -7.40
C LEU A 111 4.03 4.24 -7.20
N ILE A 112 3.24 3.77 -8.15
CA ILE A 112 1.78 3.83 -8.16
C ILE A 112 1.27 2.39 -8.24
N LEU A 113 0.57 1.98 -7.18
CA LEU A 113 -0.32 0.83 -7.21
C LEU A 113 -1.70 1.29 -7.65
N GLU A 114 -2.24 0.71 -8.70
CA GLU A 114 -3.51 1.12 -9.31
C GLU A 114 -4.41 -0.09 -9.55
N SER A 115 -5.67 -0.01 -9.11
CA SER A 115 -6.70 -0.99 -9.43
C SER A 115 -7.16 -0.78 -10.87
N LYS A 116 -7.34 -1.88 -11.59
CA LYS A 116 -7.96 -1.89 -12.93
C LYS A 116 -9.46 -2.12 -12.88
N THR A 117 -9.97 -2.65 -11.78
CA THR A 117 -11.39 -2.98 -11.59
C THR A 117 -12.17 -1.84 -10.95
N GLN A 118 -11.47 -0.91 -10.28
CA GLN A 118 -12.06 0.27 -9.67
C GLN A 118 -11.40 1.54 -10.21
N ASP A 119 -12.17 2.32 -10.98
CA ASP A 119 -11.65 3.55 -11.58
C ASP A 119 -11.20 4.56 -10.52
N GLY A 120 -10.09 5.23 -10.81
CA GLY A 120 -9.47 6.21 -9.91
C GLY A 120 -8.86 5.62 -8.63
N CYS A 121 -8.91 4.30 -8.41
CA CYS A 121 -8.40 3.72 -7.18
C CYS A 121 -6.91 3.41 -7.27
N ARG A 122 -6.08 4.31 -6.72
CA ARG A 122 -4.62 4.20 -6.74
C ARG A 122 -3.98 4.71 -5.46
N ILE A 123 -2.82 4.15 -5.15
CA ILE A 123 -2.03 4.45 -3.95
C ILE A 123 -0.60 4.74 -4.37
N ILE A 124 -0.08 5.88 -3.88
CA ILE A 124 1.32 6.24 -4.03
C ILE A 124 2.15 5.48 -3.00
N LEU A 125 3.25 4.87 -3.45
CA LEU A 125 4.28 4.27 -2.63
C LEU A 125 5.60 5.00 -2.86
N ASN A 126 6.09 5.70 -1.84
CA ASN A 126 7.47 6.18 -1.81
C ASN A 126 8.42 5.11 -1.23
N HIS A 127 9.71 5.43 -1.10
CA HIS A 127 10.72 4.53 -0.51
C HIS A 127 10.27 3.92 0.84
N ARG A 128 9.85 4.74 1.80
CA ARG A 128 9.38 4.27 3.12
C ARG A 128 8.18 3.32 3.01
N ASN A 129 7.30 3.60 2.06
CA ASN A 129 6.08 2.82 1.83
C ASN A 129 6.40 1.45 1.24
N LEU A 130 7.31 1.41 0.26
CA LEU A 130 7.81 0.18 -0.34
C LEU A 130 8.48 -0.70 0.72
N MET A 131 9.40 -0.15 1.53
CA MET A 131 10.08 -0.92 2.58
C MET A 131 9.12 -1.56 3.59
N ARG A 132 8.02 -0.86 3.93
CA ARG A 132 6.99 -1.42 4.81
C ARG A 132 6.21 -2.56 4.16
N LEU A 133 5.93 -2.45 2.88
CA LEU A 133 5.24 -3.48 2.10
C LEU A 133 6.12 -4.75 1.97
N ILE A 134 7.43 -4.57 1.80
CA ILE A 134 8.42 -5.64 1.77
C ILE A 134 8.54 -6.35 3.13
N ASN A 135 8.61 -5.59 4.23
CA ASN A 135 8.65 -6.21 5.56
C ASN A 135 7.37 -7.03 5.86
N LEU A 136 6.22 -6.61 5.31
CA LEU A 136 4.99 -7.37 5.41
C LEU A 136 5.08 -8.69 4.65
N GLU A 137 5.59 -8.68 3.42
CA GLU A 137 5.81 -9.89 2.62
C GLU A 137 6.64 -10.92 3.39
N GLN A 138 7.76 -10.47 3.97
CA GLN A 138 8.64 -11.30 4.80
C GLN A 138 8.02 -11.79 6.12
N SER A 139 6.87 -11.22 6.53
CA SER A 139 6.16 -11.65 7.74
C SER A 139 5.01 -12.60 7.44
N ILE A 140 4.58 -12.70 6.17
CA ILE A 140 3.54 -13.62 5.70
C ILE A 140 4.15 -14.98 5.32
N HIS A 141 5.41 -15.00 4.90
CA HIS A 141 6.21 -16.20 4.59
C HIS A 141 7.19 -16.55 5.71
#